data_AF-A0A662AS33-F1
#
_entry.id   AF-A0A662AS33-F1
#
_cell.length_a   1.000
_cell.length_b   1.000
_cell.length_c   1.000
_cell.angle_alpha   90.00
_cell.angle_beta   90.00
_cell.angle_gamma   90.00
#
_symmetry.space_group_name_H-M   'P 1'
#
loop_
_entity.id
_entity.type
_entity.pdbx_description
1 polymer ?
#
loop_
_entity_poly.entity_id
_entity_poly.type
_entity_poly.pdbx_seq_one_letter_code
_entity_poly.pdbx_strand_id
1 'polypeptide(L)'
;MANNKIHHTNKKSSPISELSDQSKRTEAVSMALNIIQKNESLKALSMKIDKFRANPKFAVCYSELFELQNMIRETLQLDKDRDTFQLYVRENNNLFYSALYNKYPNLTPSEIRLSSLIRLDLSSKEIASILNISSKSVEMNRYRLRKKMQLSGKVNLSDFIRNI
;
A
#
# COMPACT_ATOMS: atom_id res chain seq x y z
N MET A 1 47.98 -26.34 -3.26
CA MET A 1 47.36 -25.80 -2.04
C MET A 1 47.06 -24.32 -2.26
N ALA A 2 45.82 -23.94 -1.97
CA ALA A 2 45.21 -22.64 -2.26
C ALA A 2 45.66 -21.54 -1.30
N ASN A 3 45.65 -20.28 -1.76
CA ASN A 3 44.93 -19.24 -1.01
C ASN A 3 44.69 -17.97 -1.84
N ASN A 4 43.42 -17.74 -2.18
CA ASN A 4 42.89 -16.55 -2.80
C ASN A 4 42.31 -15.67 -1.67
N LYS A 5 42.95 -14.56 -1.32
CA LYS A 5 42.43 -13.59 -0.34
C LYS A 5 41.42 -12.68 -1.03
N ILE A 6 40.14 -12.90 -0.73
CA ILE A 6 39.04 -12.04 -1.15
C ILE A 6 39.08 -10.76 -0.30
N HIS A 7 39.22 -9.61 -0.96
CA HIS A 7 39.02 -8.29 -0.36
C HIS A 7 37.55 -8.10 0.03
N HIS A 8 37.30 -7.87 1.32
CA HIS A 8 36.04 -7.29 1.80
C HIS A 8 35.99 -5.81 1.39
N THR A 9 35.06 -5.44 0.51
CA THR A 9 34.67 -4.05 0.27
C THR A 9 33.47 -3.72 1.15
N ASN A 10 33.72 -2.92 2.19
CA ASN A 10 32.71 -2.31 3.02
C ASN A 10 32.13 -1.09 2.26
N LYS A 11 30.96 -1.24 1.64
CA LYS A 11 30.23 -0.13 0.99
C LYS A 11 29.56 0.73 2.07
N LYS A 12 30.18 1.85 2.43
CA LYS A 12 29.45 2.99 3.01
C LYS A 12 28.54 3.58 1.93
N SER A 13 27.25 3.66 2.21
CA SER A 13 26.25 4.35 1.39
C SER A 13 26.59 5.84 1.26
N SER A 14 26.31 6.45 0.10
CA SER A 14 26.56 7.86 -0.18
C SER A 14 25.55 8.75 0.57
N PRO A 15 25.92 9.94 1.07
CA PRO A 15 24.99 10.86 1.75
C PRO A 15 23.72 11.17 0.94
N ILE A 16 23.82 11.11 -0.39
CA ILE A 16 22.72 11.32 -1.34
C ILE A 16 21.68 10.19 -1.28
N SER A 17 22.10 8.93 -1.04
CA SER A 17 21.16 7.81 -0.91
C SER A 17 20.37 7.89 0.40
N GLU A 18 20.99 8.33 1.49
CA GLU A 18 20.33 8.48 2.78
C GLU A 18 19.29 9.62 2.78
N LEU A 19 19.61 10.74 2.12
CA LEU A 19 18.65 11.84 1.89
C LEU A 19 17.45 11.42 1.02
N SER A 20 17.70 10.58 0.00
CA SER A 20 16.63 10.01 -0.85
C SER A 20 15.71 9.08 -0.04
N ASP A 21 16.28 8.22 0.80
CA ASP A 21 15.51 7.28 1.61
C ASP A 21 14.72 7.99 2.72
N GLN A 22 15.27 9.05 3.31
CA GLN A 22 14.56 9.90 4.27
C GLN A 22 13.37 10.62 3.62
N SER A 23 13.56 11.11 2.39
CA SER A 23 12.50 11.79 1.63
C SER A 23 11.35 10.82 1.31
N LYS A 24 11.67 9.61 0.84
CA LYS A 24 10.69 8.54 0.60
C LYS A 24 9.92 8.14 1.86
N ARG A 25 10.60 8.06 3.01
CA ARG A 25 9.95 7.78 4.31
C ARG A 25 8.97 8.88 4.70
N THR A 26 9.36 10.14 4.52
CA THR A 26 8.52 11.30 4.84
C THR A 26 7.26 11.31 3.97
N GLU A 27 7.42 10.98 2.68
CA GLU A 27 6.32 10.88 1.73
C GLU A 27 5.35 9.73 2.09
N ALA A 28 5.89 8.56 2.48
CA ALA A 28 5.09 7.43 2.94
C ALA A 28 4.30 7.74 4.23
N VAL A 29 4.91 8.44 5.19
CA VAL A 29 4.22 8.91 6.40
C VAL A 29 3.10 9.87 6.04
N SER A 30 3.33 10.80 5.10
CA SER A 30 2.30 11.73 4.64
C SER A 30 1.13 11.00 3.98
N MET A 31 1.38 9.98 3.16
CA MET A 31 0.33 9.17 2.55
C MET A 31 -0.45 8.37 3.60
N ALA A 32 0.24 7.79 4.59
CA ALA A 32 -0.39 7.06 5.68
C ALA A 32 -1.31 7.96 6.52
N LEU A 33 -0.90 9.21 6.79
CA LEU A 33 -1.73 10.19 7.49
C LEU A 33 -2.99 10.55 6.68
N ASN A 34 -2.86 10.77 5.37
CA ASN A 34 -4.01 11.05 4.49
C ASN A 34 -5.03 9.90 4.50
N ILE A 35 -4.54 8.65 4.56
CA ILE A 35 -5.38 7.47 4.64
C ILE A 35 -6.12 7.38 5.98
N ILE A 36 -5.43 7.63 7.10
CA ILE A 36 -6.06 7.65 8.43
C ILE A 36 -7.16 8.71 8.45
N GLN A 37 -6.87 9.90 7.93
CA GLN A 37 -7.82 10.99 7.83
C GLN A 37 -9.04 10.63 6.97
N LYS A 38 -8.86 9.90 5.84
CA LYS A 38 -9.97 9.38 5.03
C LYS A 38 -10.91 8.50 5.84
N ASN A 39 -10.36 7.55 6.58
CA ASN A 39 -11.14 6.57 7.32
C ASN A 39 -11.92 7.23 8.46
N GLU A 40 -11.31 8.24 9.11
CA GLU A 40 -12.00 9.05 10.11
C GLU A 40 -13.14 9.87 9.49
N SER A 41 -12.92 10.53 8.35
CA SER A 41 -13.97 11.27 7.62
C SER A 41 -15.11 10.35 7.18
N LEU A 42 -14.83 9.14 6.66
CA LEU A 42 -15.86 8.16 6.29
C LEU A 42 -16.67 7.66 7.49
N LYS A 43 -16.02 7.43 8.63
CA LYS A 43 -16.68 7.01 9.85
C LYS A 43 -17.56 8.14 10.42
N ALA A 44 -17.08 9.38 10.37
CA ALA A 44 -17.86 10.57 10.72
C ALA A 44 -19.08 10.73 9.81
N LEU A 45 -18.92 10.52 8.50
CA LEU A 45 -19.99 10.55 7.52
C LEU A 45 -21.08 9.52 7.83
N SER A 46 -20.69 8.27 8.09
CA SER A 46 -21.61 7.19 8.47
C SER A 46 -22.40 7.55 9.73
N MET A 47 -21.73 8.01 10.79
CA MET A 47 -22.39 8.38 12.04
C MET A 47 -23.39 9.55 11.86
N LYS A 48 -23.10 10.51 10.98
CA LYS A 48 -24.03 11.61 10.69
C LYS A 48 -25.24 11.12 9.90
N ILE A 49 -25.06 10.22 8.92
CA ILE A 49 -26.18 9.59 8.19
C ILE A 49 -27.10 8.83 9.14
N ASP A 50 -26.54 8.11 10.11
CA ASP A 50 -27.32 7.38 11.11
C ASP A 50 -28.11 8.33 12.02
N LYS A 51 -27.50 9.45 12.44
CA LYS A 51 -28.20 10.51 13.19
C LYS A 51 -29.33 11.17 12.39
N PHE A 52 -29.11 11.43 11.10
CA PHE A 52 -30.14 11.95 10.20
C PHE A 52 -31.33 10.99 10.08
N ARG A 53 -31.06 9.69 9.92
CA ARG A 53 -32.11 8.65 9.82
C ARG A 53 -32.91 8.49 11.11
N ALA A 54 -32.29 8.74 12.26
CA ALA A 54 -32.93 8.61 13.58
C ALA A 54 -33.76 9.84 13.98
N ASN A 55 -33.71 10.95 13.24
CA ASN A 55 -34.43 12.18 13.60
C ASN A 55 -35.76 12.28 12.84
N PRO A 56 -36.93 12.16 13.51
CA PRO A 56 -38.25 12.19 12.88
C PRO A 56 -38.63 13.59 12.34
N LYS A 57 -37.86 14.63 12.62
CA LYS A 57 -38.03 15.97 12.04
C LYS A 57 -37.08 16.16 10.87
N PHE A 58 -37.44 15.61 9.71
CA PHE A 58 -36.70 15.73 8.44
C PHE A 58 -36.75 17.14 7.83
N ALA A 59 -36.62 18.19 8.65
CA ALA A 59 -36.22 19.52 8.17
C ALA A 59 -34.69 19.55 8.23
N VAL A 60 -34.05 19.09 7.14
CA VAL A 60 -32.60 19.00 6.99
C VAL A 60 -31.94 20.31 7.45
N CYS A 61 -31.10 20.26 8.48
CA CYS A 61 -30.28 21.40 8.86
C CYS A 61 -29.21 21.58 7.77
N TYR A 62 -29.18 22.74 7.11
CA TYR A 62 -28.26 23.04 6.00
C TYR A 62 -26.79 22.79 6.38
N SER A 63 -26.42 22.99 7.64
CA SER A 63 -25.07 22.73 8.16
C SER A 63 -24.69 21.26 8.10
N GLU A 64 -25.59 20.35 8.46
CA GLU A 64 -25.32 18.92 8.48
C GLU A 64 -25.21 18.34 7.05
N LEU A 65 -25.99 18.89 6.10
CA LEU A 65 -25.87 18.56 4.67
C LEU A 65 -24.56 19.09 4.08
N PHE A 66 -24.16 20.31 4.45
CA PHE A 66 -22.90 20.91 4.02
C PHE A 66 -21.68 20.12 4.53
N GLU A 67 -21.70 19.65 5.77
CA GLU A 67 -20.66 18.77 6.32
C GLU A 67 -20.61 17.41 5.61
N LEU A 68 -21.78 16.84 5.29
CA LEU A 68 -21.88 15.62 4.49
C LEU A 68 -21.20 15.79 3.12
N GLN A 69 -21.48 16.92 2.46
CA GLN A 69 -20.93 17.26 1.16
C GLN A 69 -19.41 17.47 1.19
N ASN A 70 -18.86 18.04 2.27
CA ASN A 70 -17.41 18.22 2.44
C ASN A 70 -16.69 16.89 2.66
N MET A 71 -17.22 15.99 3.49
CA MET A 71 -16.64 14.65 3.70
C MET A 71 -16.65 13.80 2.42
N ILE A 72 -17.69 13.92 1.59
CA ILE A 72 -17.73 13.29 0.27
C ILE A 72 -16.63 13.87 -0.63
N ARG A 73 -16.45 15.20 -0.64
CA ARG A 73 -15.42 15.87 -1.43
C ARG A 73 -14.00 15.42 -1.03
N GLU A 74 -13.72 15.32 0.27
CA GLU A 74 -12.46 14.78 0.80
C GLU A 74 -12.23 13.33 0.36
N THR A 75 -13.27 12.49 0.46
CA THR A 75 -13.19 11.08 0.06
C THR A 75 -12.87 10.92 -1.43
N LEU A 76 -13.52 11.71 -2.29
CA LEU A 76 -13.30 11.73 -3.73
C LEU A 76 -11.89 12.22 -4.09
N GLN A 77 -11.34 13.14 -3.31
CA GLN A 77 -9.97 13.61 -3.51
C GLN A 77 -8.94 12.50 -3.22
N LEU A 78 -9.19 11.70 -2.19
CA LEU A 78 -8.31 10.57 -1.84
C LEU A 78 -8.40 9.40 -2.84
N ASP A 79 -9.48 9.27 -3.60
CA ASP A 79 -9.54 8.30 -4.71
C ASP A 79 -8.60 8.72 -5.86
N LYS A 80 -8.47 10.02 -6.12
CA LYS A 80 -7.48 10.54 -7.09
C LYS A 80 -6.06 10.27 -6.64
N ASP A 81 -5.74 10.51 -5.36
CA ASP A 81 -4.41 10.22 -4.81
C ASP A 81 -4.06 8.73 -4.89
N ARG A 82 -5.05 7.86 -4.70
CA ARG A 82 -4.89 6.41 -4.87
C ARG A 82 -4.53 6.04 -6.31
N ASP A 83 -5.18 6.66 -7.28
CA ASP A 83 -4.90 6.40 -8.70
C ASP A 83 -3.50 6.89 -9.09
N THR A 84 -3.09 8.07 -8.59
CA THR A 84 -1.72 8.57 -8.75
C THR A 84 -0.69 7.63 -8.10
N PHE A 85 -0.97 7.11 -6.90
CA PHE A 85 -0.11 6.11 -6.27
C PHE A 85 -0.01 4.82 -7.09
N GLN A 86 -1.11 4.33 -7.66
CA GLN A 86 -1.06 3.15 -8.53
C GLN A 86 -0.20 3.36 -9.77
N LEU A 87 -0.24 4.57 -10.34
CA LEU A 87 0.60 4.93 -11.47
C LEU A 87 2.08 4.94 -11.05
N TYR A 88 2.41 5.61 -9.94
CA TYR A 88 3.75 5.62 -9.37
C TYR A 88 4.30 4.20 -9.14
N VAL A 89 3.51 3.32 -8.51
CA VAL A 89 3.91 1.93 -8.25
C VAL A 89 4.19 1.20 -9.57
N ARG A 90 3.36 1.40 -10.60
CA ARG A 90 3.57 0.75 -11.90
C ARG A 90 4.87 1.23 -12.55
N GLU A 91 5.06 2.54 -12.65
CA GLU A 91 6.23 3.15 -13.30
C GLU A 91 7.54 2.74 -12.62
N ASN A 92 7.57 2.72 -11.29
CA ASN A 92 8.76 2.34 -10.51
C ASN A 92 9.03 0.83 -10.47
N ASN A 93 8.08 0.00 -10.91
CA ASN A 93 8.21 -1.46 -10.87
C ASN A 93 8.18 -2.12 -12.25
N ASN A 94 8.33 -1.39 -13.35
CA ASN A 94 8.27 -1.98 -14.70
C ASN A 94 9.25 -3.16 -14.89
N LEU A 95 10.52 -3.02 -14.48
CA LEU A 95 11.50 -4.10 -14.56
C LEU A 95 11.16 -5.28 -13.64
N PHE A 96 10.61 -4.99 -12.46
CA PHE A 96 10.17 -6.00 -11.51
C PHE A 96 8.96 -6.80 -12.02
N TYR A 97 8.01 -6.14 -12.70
CA TYR A 97 6.86 -6.79 -13.31
C TYR A 97 7.32 -7.76 -14.39
N SER A 98 8.24 -7.32 -15.27
CA SER A 98 8.85 -8.20 -16.28
C SER A 98 9.56 -9.41 -15.64
N ALA A 99 10.32 -9.21 -14.56
CA ALA A 99 10.96 -10.30 -13.83
C ALA A 99 9.94 -11.29 -13.23
N LEU A 100 8.84 -10.79 -12.67
CA LEU A 100 7.76 -11.64 -12.14
C LEU A 100 7.02 -12.39 -13.23
N TYR A 101 6.69 -11.77 -14.36
CA TYR A 101 6.04 -12.45 -15.49
C TYR A 101 6.92 -13.57 -16.05
N ASN A 102 8.23 -13.35 -16.13
CA ASN A 102 9.17 -14.36 -16.63
C ASN A 102 9.37 -15.51 -15.63
N LYS A 103 9.51 -15.21 -14.34
CA LYS A 103 9.82 -16.21 -13.31
C LYS A 103 8.58 -16.95 -12.80
N TYR A 104 7.42 -16.28 -12.81
CA TYR A 104 6.15 -16.80 -12.30
C TYR A 104 4.99 -16.47 -13.24
N PRO A 105 4.94 -17.08 -14.45
CA PRO A 105 3.94 -16.76 -15.47
C PRO A 105 2.49 -17.01 -15.04
N ASN A 106 2.28 -17.82 -14.00
CA ASN A 106 0.95 -18.16 -13.47
C ASN A 106 0.42 -17.15 -12.43
N LEU A 107 1.15 -16.07 -12.16
CA LEU A 107 0.67 -14.98 -11.30
C LEU A 107 -0.34 -14.12 -12.06
N THR A 108 -1.46 -13.86 -11.39
CA THR A 108 -2.48 -12.93 -11.89
C THR A 108 -1.98 -11.49 -11.76
N PRO A 109 -2.55 -10.55 -12.53
CA PRO A 109 -2.24 -9.12 -12.39
C PRO A 109 -2.39 -8.60 -10.95
N SER A 110 -3.41 -9.09 -10.23
CA SER A 110 -3.65 -8.75 -8.82
C SER A 110 -2.55 -9.25 -7.89
N GLU A 111 -1.96 -10.42 -8.18
CA GLU A 111 -0.86 -10.99 -7.40
C GLU A 111 0.48 -10.29 -7.69
N ILE A 112 0.69 -9.87 -8.94
CA ILE A 112 1.85 -9.03 -9.30
C ILE A 112 1.75 -7.67 -8.62
N ARG A 113 0.55 -7.06 -8.64
CA ARG A 113 0.27 -5.83 -7.91
C ARG A 113 0.47 -5.98 -6.40
N LEU A 114 0.02 -7.10 -5.81
CA LEU A 114 0.30 -7.38 -4.41
C LEU A 114 1.82 -7.46 -4.16
N SER A 115 2.55 -8.14 -5.04
CA SER A 115 4.00 -8.29 -4.92
C SER A 115 4.73 -6.95 -4.96
N SER A 116 4.29 -5.99 -5.78
CA SER A 116 4.90 -4.66 -5.82
C SER A 116 4.63 -3.84 -4.57
N LEU A 117 3.42 -3.95 -4.00
CA LEU A 117 3.12 -3.33 -2.71
C LEU A 117 3.96 -3.95 -1.58
N ILE A 118 4.22 -5.26 -1.62
CA ILE A 118 5.09 -5.94 -0.66
C ILE A 118 6.55 -5.50 -0.84
N ARG A 119 7.02 -5.29 -2.08
CA ARG A 119 8.36 -4.82 -2.38
C ARG A 119 8.65 -3.42 -1.82
N LEU A 120 7.61 -2.58 -1.73
CA LEU A 120 7.66 -1.27 -1.08
C LEU A 120 7.66 -1.32 0.45
N ASP A 121 7.77 -2.52 1.02
CA ASP A 121 7.79 -2.78 2.47
C ASP A 121 6.53 -2.34 3.22
N LEU A 122 5.40 -2.29 2.51
CA LEU A 122 4.11 -1.96 3.11
C LEU A 122 3.61 -3.12 3.98
N SER A 123 3.13 -2.77 5.18
CA SER A 123 2.48 -3.69 6.09
C SER A 123 1.14 -4.18 5.52
N SER A 124 0.66 -5.32 6.01
CA SER A 124 -0.65 -5.85 5.60
C SER A 124 -1.80 -4.88 5.86
N LYS A 125 -1.68 -4.00 6.86
CA LYS A 125 -2.68 -2.95 7.16
C LYS A 125 -2.65 -1.83 6.12
N GLU A 126 -1.47 -1.38 5.71
CA GLU A 126 -1.32 -0.36 4.67
C GLU A 126 -1.79 -0.90 3.31
N ILE A 127 -1.38 -2.12 2.95
CA ILE A 127 -1.83 -2.81 1.73
C ILE A 127 -3.35 -2.97 1.73
N ALA A 128 -3.95 -3.34 2.87
CA ALA A 128 -5.40 -3.49 3.00
C ALA A 128 -6.12 -2.19 2.69
N SER A 129 -5.60 -1.08 3.22
CA SER A 129 -6.16 0.25 2.96
C SER A 129 -6.01 0.67 1.50
N ILE A 130 -4.85 0.42 0.88
CA ILE A 130 -4.59 0.75 -0.53
C ILE A 130 -5.48 -0.08 -1.47
N LEU A 131 -5.70 -1.35 -1.15
CA LEU A 131 -6.52 -2.26 -1.95
C LEU A 131 -8.02 -2.15 -1.63
N ASN A 132 -8.40 -1.41 -0.58
CA ASN A 132 -9.76 -1.33 -0.07
C ASN A 132 -10.35 -2.72 0.27
N ILE A 133 -9.58 -3.52 1.00
CA ILE A 133 -9.97 -4.85 1.48
C ILE A 133 -9.59 -5.01 2.95
N SER A 134 -10.04 -6.07 3.61
CA SER A 134 -9.63 -6.33 4.99
C SER A 134 -8.16 -6.76 5.08
N SER A 135 -7.49 -6.45 6.21
CA SER A 135 -6.14 -6.97 6.49
C SER A 135 -6.09 -8.49 6.47
N LYS A 136 -7.19 -9.17 6.86
CA LYS A 136 -7.29 -10.63 6.76
C LYS A 136 -7.27 -11.11 5.31
N SER A 137 -7.93 -10.39 4.41
CA SER A 137 -7.90 -10.66 2.97
C SER A 137 -6.49 -10.50 2.40
N VAL A 138 -5.72 -9.51 2.87
CA VAL A 138 -4.31 -9.34 2.48
C VAL A 138 -3.48 -10.54 2.94
N GLU A 139 -3.63 -10.98 4.19
CA GLU A 139 -2.92 -12.16 4.69
C GLU A 139 -3.21 -13.42 3.86
N MET A 140 -4.49 -13.63 3.50
CA MET A 140 -4.87 -14.74 2.63
C MET A 140 -4.26 -14.64 1.24
N ASN A 141 -4.18 -13.43 0.68
CA ASN A 141 -3.52 -13.23 -0.61
C ASN A 141 -2.00 -13.44 -0.51
N ARG A 142 -1.34 -13.00 0.57
CA ARG A 142 0.09 -13.29 0.84
C ARG A 142 0.35 -14.79 0.96
N TYR A 143 -0.53 -15.51 1.64
CA TYR A 143 -0.46 -16.97 1.74
C TYR A 143 -0.57 -17.65 0.37
N ARG A 144 -1.57 -17.27 -0.44
CA ARG A 144 -1.75 -17.81 -1.80
C ARG A 144 -0.57 -17.50 -2.70
N LEU A 145 -0.07 -16.26 -2.65
CA LEU A 145 1.11 -15.81 -3.38
C LEU A 145 2.33 -16.67 -3.03
N ARG A 146 2.56 -16.91 -1.74
CA ARG A 146 3.65 -17.77 -1.24
C ARG A 146 3.57 -19.19 -1.80
N LYS A 147 2.35 -19.76 -1.86
CA LYS A 147 2.12 -21.09 -2.44
C LYS A 147 2.39 -21.12 -3.94
N LYS A 148 1.94 -20.11 -4.69
CA LYS A 148 2.22 -20.01 -6.14
C LYS A 148 3.70 -19.80 -6.45
N MET A 149 4.41 -19.08 -5.60
CA MET A 149 5.87 -18.89 -5.69
C MET A 149 6.67 -20.07 -5.11
N GLN A 150 6.00 -21.12 -4.62
CA GLN A 150 6.60 -22.33 -4.06
C GLN A 150 7.59 -22.08 -2.91
N LEU A 151 7.33 -21.06 -2.08
CA LEU A 151 8.23 -20.68 -0.99
C LEU A 151 7.97 -21.52 0.27
N SER A 152 9.04 -22.04 0.87
CA SER A 152 8.99 -22.76 2.14
C SER A 152 8.56 -21.84 3.29
N GLY A 153 8.05 -22.40 4.38
CA GLY A 153 7.61 -21.66 5.58
C GLY A 153 8.71 -20.84 6.28
N LYS A 154 9.99 -21.13 5.98
CA LYS A 154 11.15 -20.44 6.57
C LYS A 154 11.55 -19.17 5.82
N VAL A 155 11.11 -19.00 4.57
CA VAL A 155 11.47 -17.85 3.73
C VAL A 155 10.56 -16.66 4.01
N ASN A 156 11.10 -15.51 4.42
CA ASN A 156 10.29 -14.30 4.53
C ASN A 156 9.85 -13.85 3.12
N LEU A 157 8.53 -13.73 2.91
CA LEU A 157 7.95 -13.34 1.61
C LEU A 157 8.40 -11.93 1.19
N SER A 158 8.46 -10.98 2.12
CA SER A 158 8.85 -9.61 1.83
C SER A 158 10.32 -9.53 1.43
N ASP A 159 11.19 -10.24 2.14
CA ASP A 159 12.63 -10.28 1.80
C ASP A 159 12.86 -11.00 0.47
N PHE A 160 12.13 -12.10 0.22
CA PHE A 160 12.21 -12.80 -1.05
C PHE A 160 11.85 -11.89 -2.23
N ILE A 161 10.72 -11.19 -2.12
CA ILE A 161 10.21 -10.28 -3.16
C ILE A 161 11.15 -9.09 -3.40
N ARG A 162 11.77 -8.54 -2.35
CA ARG A 162 12.75 -7.45 -2.47
C ARG A 162 14.00 -7.84 -3.25
N ASN A 163 14.35 -9.12 -3.27
CA ASN A 163 15.52 -9.66 -3.94
C ASN A 163 15.25 -10.20 -5.36
N ILE A 164 14.05 -9.98 -5.90
CA ILE A 164 13.72 -10.22 -7.31
C ILE A 164 14.09 -8.98 -8.13
#